data_AF-A0A2A5HMU3-F1
#
_entry.id   AF-A0A2A5HMU3-F1
#
_cell.length_a   1.000
_cell.length_b   1.000
_cell.length_c   1.000
_cell.angle_alpha   90.00
_cell.angle_beta   90.00
_cell.angle_gamma   90.00
#
_symmetry.space_group_name_H-M   'P 1'
#
loop_
_entity.id
_entity.type
_entity.pdbx_description
1 polymer ?
#
loop_
_entity_poly.entity_id
_entity_poly.type
_entity_poly.pdbx_seq_one_letter_code
_entity_poly.pdbx_strand_id
1 'polypeptide(L)'
;MTLPYALNSLRSYIPSYLSTCIKVATIAGAACFSHASLAGYTIEQVDFANVGFNAIDTENGQVLVAVAHDQFASWKVSLYEDGNETLISDSSTKKDNVGISDGVYYWTENTNESAATVDELYQFKNGNITQITNTGRKKQIFKYDGGQASWYEEVDGRRQVFYYDGSEVIQVTNISAGSLAVNNGRNLHLDNGEIAYLFVDTSNVLSVYYWNGLESTLVSQPGVRAIRPNLEDGTIVWIADAPDSMCDEVYKYQDGLISQVTFDSSTLNGCLKTNSQIKDGTISWQNWKDHTGQNFDLYIQDDNGAALRISDQFQGGGYAQFDNGKVYFTEGVSGTPSSIFEYDNGTTSLIHVGPNTVAMKAKDGHVIWREGFDTLLVMLASPDLVDTDLNLGAEHSENFITVNGNTTVHASQWSGWNWTPTYLEVGIEAVDGLPLDGITVTDESGRTWDLSGNSGAVAQTFTWNSRNVVIHTETSRELKVLWWATTTPNIQDIGAEHSLTNLDLSKPVTIKISQWSNWGWTPRNIVSGFGRNGGAALDGIKLYDKNGTEHTLWGDWFTVYQPFYWEPVQLVIPAQYRNISVQWWAEG
;
A
#
# COMPACT_ATOMS: atom_id res chain seq x y z
N MET A 1 25.45 -2.07 -74.84
CA MET A 1 24.04 -2.41 -75.11
C MET A 1 23.18 -1.43 -74.32
N THR A 2 22.11 -0.97 -74.95
CA THR A 2 21.36 0.28 -74.79
C THR A 2 20.48 0.42 -73.54
N LEU A 3 20.66 1.58 -72.87
CA LEU A 3 19.74 2.56 -72.24
C LEU A 3 18.30 2.22 -71.69
N PRO A 4 17.82 3.03 -70.71
CA PRO A 4 16.56 2.98 -69.92
C PRO A 4 15.47 3.97 -70.42
N TYR A 5 14.26 4.02 -69.81
CA TYR A 5 13.29 5.16 -69.83
C TYR A 5 12.28 5.02 -68.65
N ALA A 6 12.20 5.96 -67.68
CA ALA A 6 11.38 7.19 -67.58
C ALA A 6 9.88 6.93 -67.25
N LEU A 7 9.15 7.71 -66.42
CA LEU A 7 8.92 9.16 -66.49
C LEU A 7 8.19 9.69 -65.24
N ASN A 8 8.51 10.93 -64.85
CA ASN A 8 7.74 11.82 -63.98
C ASN A 8 6.56 12.48 -64.73
N SER A 9 5.39 12.63 -64.08
CA SER A 9 4.43 13.77 -64.12
C SER A 9 3.15 13.32 -63.40
N LEU A 10 2.58 14.02 -62.42
CA LEU A 10 1.93 15.34 -62.52
C LEU A 10 1.73 15.95 -61.12
N ARG A 11 1.89 17.27 -61.03
CA ARG A 11 1.51 18.12 -59.90
C ARG A 11 0.05 18.60 -60.04
N SER A 12 -0.54 18.88 -58.87
CA SER A 12 -1.51 19.94 -58.51
C SER A 12 -3.01 19.79 -58.89
N TYR A 13 -3.91 19.68 -57.89
CA TYR A 13 -4.74 20.77 -57.30
C TYR A 13 -5.84 20.23 -56.32
N ILE A 14 -5.74 20.60 -55.02
CA ILE A 14 -6.79 21.06 -54.04
C ILE A 14 -8.03 20.16 -53.70
N PRO A 15 -8.63 20.15 -52.45
CA PRO A 15 -8.49 21.08 -51.30
C PRO A 15 -8.21 20.48 -49.90
N SER A 16 -7.70 21.39 -49.07
CA SER A 16 -7.73 21.51 -47.61
C SER A 16 -9.11 21.30 -46.95
N TYR A 17 -9.18 20.53 -45.85
CA TYR A 17 -9.70 20.90 -44.50
C TYR A 17 -9.63 19.67 -43.55
N LEU A 18 -9.39 19.92 -42.24
CA LEU A 18 -9.09 19.02 -41.09
C LEU A 18 -7.60 18.59 -41.03
N SER A 19 -6.63 19.21 -40.32
CA SER A 19 -6.53 19.71 -38.94
C SER A 19 -7.09 18.70 -37.92
N THR A 20 -6.34 18.00 -37.06
CA THR A 20 -5.56 18.48 -35.89
C THR A 20 -4.92 17.24 -35.19
N CYS A 21 -3.86 17.41 -34.38
CA CYS A 21 -3.22 16.42 -33.46
C CYS A 21 -2.33 15.36 -34.15
N ILE A 22 -1.05 15.11 -33.84
CA ILE A 22 -0.23 15.30 -32.62
C ILE A 22 1.23 15.53 -33.05
N LYS A 23 1.82 16.65 -32.62
CA LYS A 23 3.27 16.85 -32.49
C LYS A 23 3.49 17.71 -31.23
N VAL A 24 4.47 17.29 -30.43
CA VAL A 24 5.08 17.95 -29.27
C VAL A 24 4.36 17.77 -27.92
N ALA A 25 4.99 17.00 -27.05
CA ALA A 25 5.03 17.25 -25.60
C ALA A 25 6.42 16.81 -25.08
N THR A 26 7.42 17.64 -25.41
CA THR A 26 8.69 17.71 -24.68
C THR A 26 8.78 19.17 -24.26
N ILE A 27 9.02 19.44 -22.97
CA ILE A 27 9.15 20.76 -22.31
C ILE A 27 7.82 21.46 -21.98
N ALA A 28 7.28 21.18 -20.78
CA ALA A 28 6.63 22.17 -19.88
C ALA A 28 6.15 21.46 -18.59
N GLY A 29 7.02 21.36 -17.58
CA GLY A 29 6.65 20.90 -16.24
C GLY A 29 7.38 21.65 -15.11
N ALA A 30 8.06 22.76 -15.42
CA ALA A 30 8.75 23.60 -14.46
C ALA A 30 8.05 24.96 -14.35
N ALA A 31 6.90 24.98 -13.67
CA ALA A 31 6.34 26.16 -13.00
C ALA A 31 5.03 25.76 -12.30
N CYS A 32 4.94 26.11 -11.01
CA CYS A 32 3.74 26.07 -10.15
C CYS A 32 3.48 24.79 -9.34
N PHE A 33 4.42 24.41 -8.47
CA PHE A 33 4.07 23.86 -7.15
C PHE A 33 5.02 24.42 -6.10
N SER A 34 4.58 25.48 -5.42
CA SER A 34 5.15 25.90 -4.15
C SER A 34 4.06 25.75 -3.10
N HIS A 35 3.88 24.54 -2.58
CA HIS A 35 3.18 24.32 -1.32
C HIS A 35 4.03 23.40 -0.48
N ALA A 36 4.63 23.98 0.56
CA ALA A 36 5.26 23.27 1.63
C ALA A 36 4.15 22.73 2.54
N SER A 37 3.92 21.42 2.48
CA SER A 37 3.39 20.63 3.58
C SER A 37 4.25 19.38 3.69
N LEU A 38 4.89 19.19 4.84
CA LEU A 38 5.52 17.94 5.23
C LEU A 38 4.39 16.90 5.39
N ALA A 39 4.12 16.14 4.33
CA ALA A 39 3.12 15.08 4.29
C ALA A 39 3.68 13.93 3.44
N GLY A 40 3.27 12.70 3.76
CA GLY A 40 3.79 11.46 3.17
C GLY A 40 3.89 11.50 1.65
N TYR A 41 5.01 10.99 1.14
CA TYR A 41 5.29 10.94 -0.29
C TYR A 41 4.47 9.84 -0.94
N THR A 42 3.32 10.19 -1.49
CA THR A 42 2.66 9.36 -2.48
C THR A 42 3.42 9.56 -3.80
N ILE A 43 4.14 8.55 -4.29
CA ILE A 43 4.45 8.50 -5.73
C ILE A 43 3.10 8.31 -6.41
N GLU A 44 2.42 9.41 -6.73
CA GLU A 44 1.14 9.39 -7.41
C GLU A 44 1.32 8.72 -8.77
N GLN A 45 0.95 7.44 -8.81
CA GLN A 45 0.60 6.68 -9.99
C GLN A 45 1.55 6.89 -11.19
N VAL A 46 2.70 6.21 -11.18
CA VAL A 46 3.42 6.03 -12.44
C VAL A 46 2.62 5.02 -13.27
N ASP A 47 1.91 5.51 -14.28
CA ASP A 47 1.04 4.70 -15.15
C ASP A 47 1.89 3.80 -16.05
N PHE A 48 2.02 2.53 -15.67
CA PHE A 48 2.85 1.53 -16.34
C PHE A 48 2.01 0.46 -17.08
N ALA A 49 0.82 0.82 -17.57
CA ALA A 49 -0.20 -0.11 -18.05
C ALA A 49 0.20 -1.12 -19.16
N ASN A 50 1.43 -1.15 -19.67
CA ASN A 50 1.91 -2.16 -20.63
C ASN A 50 3.35 -2.64 -20.41
N VAL A 51 3.87 -2.53 -19.19
CA VAL A 51 5.30 -2.70 -18.94
C VAL A 51 5.59 -3.97 -18.16
N GLY A 52 6.31 -4.91 -18.80
CA GLY A 52 6.82 -6.10 -18.13
C GLY A 52 7.98 -5.74 -17.22
N PHE A 53 7.73 -5.69 -15.90
CA PHE A 53 8.80 -5.56 -14.92
C PHE A 53 9.48 -6.90 -14.69
N ASN A 54 10.80 -6.92 -14.85
CA ASN A 54 11.60 -8.11 -14.55
C ASN A 54 12.22 -8.07 -13.16
N ALA A 55 12.55 -6.87 -12.64
CA ALA A 55 13.18 -6.71 -11.35
C ALA A 55 12.95 -5.28 -10.81
N ILE A 56 12.78 -5.18 -9.48
CA ILE A 56 12.65 -3.95 -8.71
C ILE A 56 13.46 -4.10 -7.43
N ASP A 57 14.08 -3.02 -6.98
CA ASP A 57 14.70 -2.93 -5.67
C ASP A 57 14.58 -1.51 -5.10
N THR A 58 14.77 -1.36 -3.79
CA THR A 58 14.61 -0.08 -3.10
C THR A 58 15.65 0.10 -2.00
N GLU A 59 16.07 1.34 -1.75
CA GLU A 59 16.93 1.74 -0.64
C GLU A 59 16.79 3.25 -0.40
N ASN A 60 16.63 3.67 0.85
CA ASN A 60 16.57 5.07 1.28
C ASN A 60 15.57 5.91 0.46
N GLY A 61 14.38 5.35 0.18
CA GLY A 61 13.35 5.99 -0.64
C GLY A 61 13.63 6.03 -2.15
N GLN A 62 14.79 5.55 -2.58
CA GLN A 62 15.12 5.38 -4.00
C GLN A 62 14.57 4.05 -4.51
N VAL A 63 13.94 4.06 -5.68
CA VAL A 63 13.41 2.86 -6.34
C VAL A 63 14.14 2.62 -7.64
N LEU A 64 14.84 1.49 -7.74
CA LEU A 64 15.55 1.06 -8.95
C LEU A 64 14.70 0.04 -9.70
N VAL A 65 14.49 0.26 -10.99
CA VAL A 65 13.59 -0.59 -11.77
C VAL A 65 14.18 -0.96 -13.13
N ALA A 66 14.10 -2.24 -13.50
CA ALA A 66 14.36 -2.73 -14.85
C ALA A 66 13.07 -3.07 -15.59
N VAL A 67 12.95 -2.48 -16.77
CA VAL A 67 11.68 -2.22 -17.42
C VAL A 67 11.75 -2.59 -18.89
N ALA A 68 10.88 -3.49 -19.36
CA ALA A 68 10.74 -3.79 -20.79
C ALA A 68 9.82 -2.76 -21.45
N HIS A 69 10.30 -2.02 -22.45
CA HIS A 69 9.42 -1.20 -23.26
C HIS A 69 8.82 -2.04 -24.39
N ASP A 70 7.60 -2.51 -24.16
CA ASP A 70 6.74 -3.25 -25.09
C ASP A 70 6.67 -2.66 -26.51
N GLN A 71 6.68 -1.33 -26.65
CA GLN A 71 6.58 -0.65 -27.95
C GLN A 71 7.91 -0.51 -28.71
N PHE A 72 9.06 -0.64 -28.04
CA PHE A 72 10.35 -0.26 -28.65
C PHE A 72 11.44 -1.32 -28.62
N ALA A 73 11.16 -2.54 -28.14
CA ALA A 73 12.17 -3.59 -28.00
C ALA A 73 13.43 -3.11 -27.24
N SER A 74 13.28 -2.09 -26.39
CA SER A 74 14.33 -1.58 -25.53
C SER A 74 14.01 -1.88 -24.07
N TRP A 75 15.06 -2.05 -23.30
CA TRP A 75 15.05 -2.28 -21.87
C TRP A 75 15.70 -1.08 -21.20
N LYS A 76 15.06 -0.61 -20.13
CA LYS A 76 15.55 0.53 -19.34
C LYS A 76 15.88 0.10 -17.93
N VAL A 77 16.96 0.65 -17.37
CA VAL A 77 17.14 0.78 -15.92
C VAL A 77 16.87 2.24 -15.58
N SER A 78 15.88 2.48 -14.74
CA SER A 78 15.53 3.80 -14.24
C SER A 78 15.60 3.84 -12.72
N LEU A 79 16.11 4.95 -12.20
CA LEU A 79 16.09 5.28 -10.78
C LEU A 79 14.98 6.31 -10.54
N TYR A 80 14.12 6.05 -9.58
CA TYR A 80 13.11 6.99 -9.11
C TYR A 80 13.50 7.48 -7.73
N GLU A 81 13.65 8.80 -7.58
CA GLU A 81 14.01 9.47 -6.33
C GLU A 81 13.28 10.81 -6.28
N ASP A 82 12.61 11.10 -5.15
CA ASP A 82 11.85 12.35 -4.95
C ASP A 82 10.86 12.66 -6.10
N GLY A 83 10.21 11.63 -6.64
CA GLY A 83 9.27 11.74 -7.76
C GLY A 83 9.92 12.03 -9.12
N ASN A 84 11.25 12.08 -9.20
CA ASN A 84 11.99 12.27 -10.44
C ASN A 84 12.52 10.93 -10.98
N GLU A 85 12.36 10.71 -12.28
CA GLU A 85 12.99 9.59 -12.99
C GLU A 85 14.36 10.00 -13.52
N THR A 86 15.40 9.26 -13.15
CA THR A 86 16.73 9.30 -13.75
C THR A 86 16.95 8.04 -14.57
N LEU A 87 17.03 8.18 -15.89
CA LEU A 87 17.37 7.08 -16.79
C LEU A 87 18.87 6.72 -16.63
N ILE A 88 19.15 5.52 -16.11
CA ILE A 88 20.52 5.02 -15.91
C ILE A 88 21.03 4.35 -17.21
N SER A 89 20.24 3.46 -17.80
CA SER A 89 20.64 2.71 -18.99
C SER A 89 19.45 2.44 -19.90
N ASP A 90 19.62 2.59 -21.21
CA ASP A 90 18.63 2.27 -22.25
C ASP A 90 19.33 1.51 -23.38
N SER A 91 18.94 0.26 -23.62
CA SER A 91 19.55 -0.60 -24.64
C SER A 91 18.54 -1.64 -25.15
N SER A 92 18.81 -2.25 -26.30
CA SER A 92 17.94 -3.30 -26.86
C SER A 92 18.06 -4.65 -26.13
N THR A 93 19.06 -4.79 -25.27
CA THR A 93 19.43 -6.01 -24.57
C THR A 93 18.68 -6.13 -23.25
N LYS A 94 18.23 -7.35 -22.95
CA LYS A 94 17.43 -7.63 -21.76
C LYS A 94 18.18 -7.23 -20.50
N LYS A 95 17.52 -6.46 -19.63
CA LYS A 95 18.01 -6.09 -18.30
C LYS A 95 17.25 -6.88 -17.24
N ASP A 96 17.99 -7.56 -16.38
CA ASP A 96 17.49 -8.43 -15.31
C ASP A 96 18.24 -8.15 -14.00
N ASN A 97 17.72 -8.67 -12.89
CA ASN A 97 18.36 -8.66 -11.57
C ASN A 97 18.91 -7.28 -11.19
N VAL A 98 18.03 -6.30 -10.99
CA VAL A 98 18.45 -4.99 -10.47
C VAL A 98 18.67 -5.07 -8.96
N GLY A 99 19.58 -4.25 -8.47
CA GLY A 99 19.86 -4.12 -7.05
C GLY A 99 20.39 -2.75 -6.70
N ILE A 100 20.02 -2.23 -5.54
CA ILE A 100 20.51 -0.96 -4.98
C ILE A 100 21.08 -1.18 -3.59
N SER A 101 22.33 -0.76 -3.39
CA SER A 101 22.99 -0.82 -2.09
C SER A 101 24.07 0.26 -1.95
N ASP A 102 24.02 1.03 -0.86
CA ASP A 102 24.91 2.14 -0.55
C ASP A 102 25.08 3.14 -1.71
N GLY A 103 23.98 3.49 -2.38
CA GLY A 103 23.99 4.41 -3.52
C GLY A 103 24.71 3.85 -4.76
N VAL A 104 24.86 2.52 -4.81
CA VAL A 104 25.39 1.79 -5.95
C VAL A 104 24.29 0.95 -6.57
N TYR A 105 24.13 1.08 -7.89
CA TYR A 105 23.06 0.42 -8.63
C TYR A 105 23.65 -0.68 -9.49
N TYR A 106 23.11 -1.88 -9.39
CA TYR A 106 23.54 -3.05 -10.14
C TYR A 106 22.45 -3.53 -11.08
N TRP A 107 22.85 -4.09 -12.20
CA TRP A 107 21.96 -4.88 -13.04
C TRP A 107 22.76 -5.90 -13.83
N THR A 108 22.08 -6.95 -14.27
CA THR A 108 22.60 -7.85 -15.29
C THR A 108 22.01 -7.49 -16.65
N GLU A 109 22.84 -7.53 -17.69
CA GLU A 109 22.42 -7.24 -19.05
C GLU A 109 22.84 -8.38 -19.98
N ASN A 110 21.89 -8.90 -20.77
CA ASN A 110 22.16 -9.97 -21.71
C ASN A 110 22.83 -9.39 -22.96
N THR A 111 24.16 -9.54 -23.09
CA THR A 111 24.93 -8.88 -24.14
C THR A 111 24.92 -9.61 -25.49
N ASN A 112 24.33 -10.82 -25.58
CA ASN A 112 24.35 -11.63 -26.80
C ASN A 112 22.93 -11.91 -27.32
N GLU A 113 22.64 -11.41 -28.52
CA GLU A 113 21.37 -11.70 -29.24
C GLU A 113 21.21 -13.19 -29.61
N SER A 114 22.29 -13.98 -29.60
CA SER A 114 22.28 -15.39 -29.99
C SER A 114 22.10 -16.32 -28.78
N ALA A 115 20.85 -16.71 -28.47
CA ALA A 115 20.33 -17.89 -27.72
C ALA A 115 21.02 -18.43 -26.43
N ALA A 116 22.30 -18.20 -26.17
CA ALA A 116 22.98 -18.43 -24.92
C ALA A 116 23.01 -17.10 -24.15
N THR A 117 22.13 -16.98 -23.15
CA THR A 117 22.00 -15.83 -22.24
C THR A 117 23.32 -15.61 -21.49
N VAL A 118 24.18 -14.78 -22.04
CA VAL A 118 25.37 -14.28 -21.34
C VAL A 118 24.93 -13.00 -20.67
N ASP A 119 24.72 -13.10 -19.38
CA ASP A 119 24.40 -11.96 -18.54
C ASP A 119 25.73 -11.38 -18.04
N GLU A 120 26.02 -10.12 -18.38
CA GLU A 120 27.14 -9.36 -17.83
C GLU A 120 26.65 -8.44 -16.71
N LEU A 121 27.46 -8.30 -15.66
CA LEU A 121 27.15 -7.49 -14.50
C LEU A 121 27.65 -6.06 -14.74
N TYR A 122 26.75 -5.10 -14.52
CA TYR A 122 27.02 -3.68 -14.61
C TYR A 122 26.76 -3.01 -13.27
N GLN A 123 27.44 -1.88 -13.07
CA GLN A 123 27.30 -1.01 -11.92
C GLN A 123 27.15 0.43 -12.39
N PHE A 124 26.27 1.19 -11.76
CA PHE A 124 26.22 2.64 -11.83
C PHE A 124 26.62 3.20 -10.46
N LYS A 125 27.65 4.06 -10.45
CA LYS A 125 28.16 4.70 -9.23
C LYS A 125 28.71 6.08 -9.58
N ASN A 126 28.30 7.10 -8.83
CA ASN A 126 28.78 8.48 -9.03
C ASN A 126 28.64 8.97 -10.49
N GLY A 127 27.53 8.65 -11.16
CA GLY A 127 27.29 9.07 -12.54
C GLY A 127 27.99 8.24 -13.62
N ASN A 128 28.73 7.18 -13.25
CA ASN A 128 29.48 6.36 -14.19
C ASN A 128 28.92 4.94 -14.25
N ILE A 129 28.74 4.43 -15.48
CA ILE A 129 28.43 3.02 -15.73
C ILE A 129 29.74 2.26 -15.92
N THR A 130 29.92 1.18 -15.16
CA THR A 130 31.06 0.27 -15.24
C THR A 130 30.55 -1.14 -15.50
N GLN A 131 31.11 -1.80 -16.50
CA GLN A 131 30.90 -3.23 -16.72
C GLN A 131 31.87 -4.00 -15.81
N ILE A 132 31.36 -4.68 -14.78
CA ILE A 132 32.17 -5.40 -13.79
C ILE A 132 32.72 -6.69 -14.40
N THR A 133 31.93 -7.36 -15.23
CA THR A 133 32.29 -8.64 -15.83
C THR A 133 32.26 -8.57 -17.35
N ASN A 134 33.20 -9.25 -17.99
CA ASN A 134 33.25 -9.37 -19.44
C ASN A 134 33.81 -10.75 -19.81
N THR A 135 33.19 -11.80 -19.28
CA THR A 135 33.70 -13.17 -19.40
C THR A 135 33.03 -13.95 -20.52
N GLY A 136 31.94 -13.45 -21.09
CA GLY A 136 31.20 -14.18 -22.12
C GLY A 136 30.47 -15.40 -21.56
N ARG A 137 30.32 -15.48 -20.24
CA ARG A 137 29.78 -16.65 -19.53
C ARG A 137 28.48 -16.30 -18.82
N LYS A 138 27.62 -17.31 -18.74
CA LYS A 138 26.33 -17.21 -18.07
C LYS A 138 26.53 -16.95 -16.58
N LYS A 139 25.86 -15.90 -16.09
CA LYS A 139 25.78 -15.57 -14.67
C LYS A 139 24.42 -15.95 -14.15
N GLN A 140 24.38 -16.39 -12.90
CA GLN A 140 23.15 -16.83 -12.24
C GLN A 140 23.21 -16.41 -10.78
N ILE A 141 22.04 -16.06 -10.23
CA ILE A 141 21.86 -15.72 -8.81
C ILE A 141 22.79 -14.56 -8.40
N PHE A 142 22.25 -13.35 -8.46
CA PHE A 142 22.97 -12.14 -8.14
C PHE A 142 22.61 -11.67 -6.73
N LYS A 143 23.62 -11.38 -5.91
CA LYS A 143 23.49 -10.76 -4.58
C LYS A 143 24.44 -9.58 -4.49
N TYR A 144 24.05 -8.56 -3.74
CA TYR A 144 24.77 -7.29 -3.59
C TYR A 144 24.55 -6.79 -2.18
N ASP A 145 25.58 -6.15 -1.64
CA ASP A 145 25.57 -5.50 -0.32
C ASP A 145 26.79 -4.59 -0.20
N GLY A 146 26.66 -3.42 0.42
CA GLY A 146 27.77 -2.51 0.69
C GLY A 146 28.62 -2.08 -0.51
N GLY A 147 28.06 -2.00 -1.73
CA GLY A 147 28.86 -1.75 -2.93
C GLY A 147 29.72 -2.95 -3.40
N GLN A 148 29.39 -4.14 -2.92
CA GLN A 148 29.98 -5.41 -3.29
C GLN A 148 28.93 -6.29 -3.98
N ALA A 149 29.37 -7.37 -4.61
CA ALA A 149 28.45 -8.30 -5.26
C ALA A 149 28.98 -9.75 -5.27
N SER A 150 28.07 -10.72 -5.31
CA SER A 150 28.41 -12.13 -5.53
C SER A 150 27.46 -12.81 -6.51
N TRP A 151 27.99 -13.75 -7.27
CA TRP A 151 27.21 -14.50 -8.26
C TRP A 151 27.77 -15.90 -8.50
N TYR A 152 26.97 -16.75 -9.15
CA TYR A 152 27.45 -17.96 -9.80
C TYR A 152 27.79 -17.69 -11.26
N GLU A 153 28.93 -18.20 -11.71
CA GLU A 153 29.34 -18.16 -13.12
C GLU A 153 29.84 -19.52 -13.59
N GLU A 154 29.52 -19.89 -14.84
CA GLU A 154 29.96 -21.15 -15.44
C GLU A 154 31.38 -21.07 -16.00
N VAL A 155 32.32 -21.75 -15.36
CA VAL A 155 33.71 -21.95 -15.74
C VAL A 155 33.90 -23.42 -16.15
N ASP A 156 34.26 -23.67 -17.42
CA ASP A 156 34.53 -25.01 -17.95
C ASP A 156 33.39 -26.03 -17.73
N GLY A 157 32.15 -25.59 -17.95
CA GLY A 157 30.95 -26.41 -17.76
C GLY A 157 30.54 -26.57 -16.29
N ARG A 158 31.16 -25.84 -15.38
CA ARG A 158 30.91 -25.94 -13.94
C ARG A 158 30.72 -24.57 -13.34
N ARG A 159 29.76 -24.49 -12.43
CA ARG A 159 29.48 -23.23 -11.74
C ARG A 159 30.52 -23.01 -10.66
N GLN A 160 30.97 -21.77 -10.51
CA GLN A 160 31.85 -21.28 -9.46
C GLN A 160 31.22 -20.04 -8.81
N VAL A 161 31.51 -19.80 -7.53
CA VAL A 161 31.15 -18.56 -6.84
C VAL A 161 32.20 -17.51 -7.16
N PHE A 162 31.74 -16.33 -7.52
CA PHE A 162 32.56 -15.14 -7.69
C PHE A 162 32.07 -14.04 -6.77
N TYR A 163 32.99 -13.16 -6.42
CA TYR A 163 32.78 -12.02 -5.54
C TYR A 163 33.45 -10.79 -6.15
N TYR A 164 32.79 -9.64 -6.06
CA TYR A 164 33.33 -8.34 -6.41
C TYR A 164 33.40 -7.50 -5.14
N ASP A 165 34.60 -7.10 -4.76
CA ASP A 165 34.86 -6.39 -3.50
C ASP A 165 34.68 -4.86 -3.60
N GLY A 166 34.19 -4.38 -4.76
CA GLY A 166 34.11 -2.96 -5.10
C GLY A 166 35.29 -2.46 -5.94
N SER A 167 36.32 -3.27 -6.15
CA SER A 167 37.51 -2.94 -6.94
C SER A 167 37.95 -4.05 -7.90
N GLU A 168 37.91 -5.31 -7.49
CA GLU A 168 38.33 -6.47 -8.26
C GLU A 168 37.37 -7.65 -8.12
N VAL A 169 37.45 -8.56 -9.09
CA VAL A 169 36.67 -9.80 -9.11
C VAL A 169 37.52 -10.96 -8.59
N ILE A 170 37.05 -11.59 -7.53
CA ILE A 170 37.67 -12.72 -6.85
C ILE A 170 36.87 -13.98 -7.15
N GLN A 171 37.54 -15.04 -7.60
CA GLN A 171 36.93 -16.36 -7.73
C GLN A 171 36.99 -17.07 -6.37
N VAL A 172 35.85 -17.16 -5.68
CA VAL A 172 35.75 -17.73 -4.32
C VAL A 172 35.93 -19.25 -4.36
N THR A 173 35.34 -19.92 -5.35
CA THR A 173 35.48 -21.38 -5.49
C THR A 173 36.28 -21.72 -6.74
N ASN A 174 37.28 -22.61 -6.59
CA ASN A 174 38.05 -23.14 -7.72
C ASN A 174 38.06 -24.67 -7.70
N ILE A 175 36.88 -25.26 -7.97
CA ILE A 175 36.66 -26.67 -7.63
C ILE A 175 36.69 -27.53 -8.90
N SER A 176 37.59 -28.51 -8.88
CA SER A 176 37.85 -29.46 -9.98
C SER A 176 36.97 -30.72 -9.95
N ALA A 177 36.11 -30.90 -8.93
CA ALA A 177 35.09 -31.96 -8.83
C ALA A 177 33.81 -31.44 -8.13
N GLY A 178 32.61 -31.83 -8.57
CA GLY A 178 31.32 -31.36 -8.03
C GLY A 178 30.61 -30.33 -8.91
N SER A 179 29.38 -29.96 -8.54
CA SER A 179 28.56 -28.97 -9.24
C SER A 179 27.87 -28.07 -8.21
N LEU A 180 27.74 -26.77 -8.46
CA LEU A 180 26.93 -25.91 -7.58
C LEU A 180 25.44 -26.12 -7.90
N ALA A 181 24.64 -26.29 -6.86
CA ALA A 181 23.20 -26.43 -6.98
C ALA A 181 22.58 -25.09 -7.31
N VAL A 182 22.17 -24.94 -8.56
CA VAL A 182 21.49 -23.74 -9.01
C VAL A 182 20.18 -24.17 -9.59
N ASN A 183 19.10 -23.82 -8.90
CA ASN A 183 17.85 -23.66 -9.63
C ASN A 183 17.05 -22.41 -9.29
N ASN A 184 17.23 -21.70 -8.15
CA ASN A 184 16.23 -20.69 -7.77
C ASN A 184 16.70 -19.41 -7.03
N GLY A 185 17.88 -18.84 -7.26
CA GLY A 185 18.26 -17.56 -6.62
C GLY A 185 18.49 -17.58 -5.09
N ARG A 186 18.13 -18.68 -4.44
CA ARG A 186 18.01 -18.86 -2.98
C ARG A 186 19.20 -19.58 -2.34
N ASN A 187 20.26 -19.81 -3.11
CA ASN A 187 21.37 -20.68 -2.72
C ASN A 187 22.68 -19.90 -2.56
N LEU A 188 22.62 -18.57 -2.56
CA LEU A 188 23.74 -17.65 -2.39
C LEU A 188 23.22 -16.47 -1.56
N HIS A 189 23.96 -16.08 -0.55
CA HIS A 189 23.73 -14.88 0.24
C HIS A 189 25.04 -14.12 0.37
N LEU A 190 24.95 -12.79 0.38
CA LEU A 190 26.06 -11.87 0.60
C LEU A 190 25.64 -10.92 1.69
N ASP A 191 26.51 -10.72 2.67
CA ASP A 191 26.36 -9.73 3.73
C ASP A 191 27.75 -9.34 4.22
N ASN A 192 28.05 -8.05 4.26
CA ASN A 192 29.31 -7.48 4.75
C ASN A 192 30.59 -8.12 4.18
N GLY A 193 30.56 -8.52 2.90
CA GLY A 193 31.68 -9.17 2.20
C GLY A 193 31.84 -10.65 2.49
N GLU A 194 30.94 -11.22 3.27
CA GLU A 194 30.89 -12.63 3.58
C GLU A 194 29.81 -13.33 2.75
N ILE A 195 30.03 -14.61 2.41
CA ILE A 195 29.17 -15.33 1.49
C ILE A 195 28.75 -16.67 2.08
N ALA A 196 27.45 -16.92 2.11
CA ALA A 196 26.90 -18.25 2.38
C ALA A 196 26.36 -18.85 1.07
N TYR A 197 26.77 -20.07 0.73
CA TYR A 197 26.44 -20.69 -0.55
C TYR A 197 26.23 -22.20 -0.46
N LEU A 198 25.53 -22.77 -1.44
CA LEU A 198 25.34 -24.22 -1.53
C LEU A 198 26.33 -24.87 -2.48
N PHE A 199 26.88 -26.00 -2.04
CA PHE A 199 27.71 -26.87 -2.86
C PHE A 199 27.11 -28.27 -2.92
N VAL A 200 27.15 -28.91 -4.10
CA VAL A 200 26.80 -30.33 -4.25
C VAL A 200 28.09 -31.14 -4.23
N ASP A 201 28.23 -31.97 -3.22
CA ASP A 201 29.38 -32.86 -3.11
C ASP A 201 29.36 -33.99 -4.17
N THR A 202 30.39 -34.83 -4.19
CA THR A 202 30.46 -35.98 -5.11
C THR A 202 29.39 -37.04 -4.85
N SER A 203 28.74 -37.01 -3.70
CA SER A 203 27.64 -37.89 -3.30
C SER A 203 26.28 -37.34 -3.71
N ASN A 204 26.26 -36.20 -4.43
CA ASN A 204 25.06 -35.48 -4.81
C ASN A 204 24.24 -34.96 -3.61
N VAL A 205 24.91 -34.68 -2.49
CA VAL A 205 24.30 -34.10 -1.28
C VAL A 205 24.59 -32.60 -1.26
N LEU A 206 23.56 -31.81 -0.95
CA LEU A 206 23.67 -30.36 -0.80
C LEU A 206 24.26 -30.03 0.57
N SER A 207 25.25 -29.16 0.59
CA SER A 207 25.86 -28.67 1.82
C SER A 207 26.01 -27.15 1.77
N VAL A 208 25.91 -26.52 2.94
CA VAL A 208 26.12 -25.08 3.12
C VAL A 208 27.59 -24.82 3.42
N TYR A 209 28.18 -23.91 2.67
CA TYR A 209 29.51 -23.37 2.88
C TYR A 209 29.44 -21.90 3.22
N TYR A 210 30.42 -21.44 3.98
CA TYR A 210 30.61 -20.07 4.40
C TYR A 210 31.98 -19.59 3.95
N TRP A 211 32.04 -18.44 3.29
CA TRP A 211 33.27 -17.75 2.96
C TRP A 211 33.35 -16.43 3.72
N ASN A 212 34.40 -16.27 4.52
CA ASN A 212 34.59 -15.12 5.42
C ASN A 212 35.50 -14.03 4.82
N GLY A 213 35.59 -13.94 3.49
CA GLY A 213 36.54 -13.07 2.80
C GLY A 213 37.93 -13.68 2.58
N LEU A 214 38.30 -14.74 3.31
CA LEU A 214 39.62 -15.36 3.22
C LEU A 214 39.55 -16.83 2.79
N GLU A 215 38.69 -17.61 3.44
CA GLU A 215 38.59 -19.06 3.22
C GLU A 215 37.15 -19.54 3.27
N SER A 216 36.91 -20.69 2.64
CA SER A 216 35.60 -21.35 2.63
C SER A 216 35.57 -22.52 3.62
N THR A 217 34.57 -22.52 4.50
CA THR A 217 34.34 -23.56 5.51
C THR A 217 33.00 -24.25 5.27
N LEU A 218 32.97 -25.59 5.36
CA LEU A 218 31.73 -26.36 5.39
C LEU A 218 31.04 -26.14 6.75
N VAL A 219 29.84 -25.56 6.74
CA VAL A 219 29.10 -25.24 7.99
C VAL A 219 27.92 -26.18 8.25
N SER A 220 27.34 -26.80 7.22
CA SER A 220 26.32 -27.84 7.42
C SER A 220 26.95 -29.19 7.78
N GLN A 221 26.18 -30.06 8.44
CA GLN A 221 26.63 -31.42 8.75
C GLN A 221 26.98 -32.22 7.47
N PRO A 222 28.16 -32.87 7.41
CA PRO A 222 28.54 -33.68 6.25
C PRO A 222 27.57 -34.82 5.96
N GLY A 223 27.19 -34.99 4.70
CA GLY A 223 26.28 -36.06 4.25
C GLY A 223 24.81 -35.83 4.58
N VAL A 224 24.46 -34.72 5.25
CA VAL A 224 23.09 -34.28 5.48
C VAL A 224 22.75 -33.21 4.44
N ARG A 225 21.59 -33.38 3.79
CA ARG A 225 21.12 -32.41 2.81
C ARG A 225 20.78 -31.10 3.52
N ALA A 226 21.38 -30.01 3.06
CA ALA A 226 21.14 -28.64 3.53
C ALA A 226 20.79 -27.71 2.38
N ILE A 227 19.84 -26.79 2.58
CA ILE A 227 19.31 -25.89 1.56
C ILE A 227 19.06 -24.49 2.12
N ARG A 228 19.00 -23.52 1.20
CA ARG A 228 18.56 -22.13 1.47
C ARG A 228 19.34 -21.42 2.58
N PRO A 229 20.68 -21.33 2.46
CA PRO A 229 21.44 -20.52 3.39
C PRO A 229 21.04 -19.06 3.28
N ASN A 230 20.89 -18.41 4.42
CA ASN A 230 20.74 -16.98 4.58
C ASN A 230 21.77 -16.50 5.62
N LEU A 231 22.32 -15.31 5.45
CA LEU A 231 23.49 -14.83 6.17
C LEU A 231 23.27 -13.38 6.59
N GLU A 232 23.54 -13.08 7.86
CA GLU A 232 23.60 -11.72 8.39
C GLU A 232 24.64 -11.68 9.50
N ASP A 233 25.57 -10.73 9.43
CA ASP A 233 26.59 -10.47 10.47
C ASP A 233 27.31 -11.74 10.95
N GLY A 234 27.80 -12.56 10.01
CA GLY A 234 28.48 -13.83 10.29
C GLY A 234 27.58 -14.97 10.80
N THR A 235 26.28 -14.72 11.00
CA THR A 235 25.30 -15.72 11.39
C THR A 235 24.63 -16.32 10.16
N ILE A 236 24.64 -17.65 10.06
CA ILE A 236 24.04 -18.36 8.91
C ILE A 236 22.86 -19.17 9.40
N VAL A 237 21.72 -19.05 8.71
CA VAL A 237 20.57 -19.93 8.92
C VAL A 237 20.28 -20.73 7.66
N TRP A 238 19.92 -22.01 7.82
CA TRP A 238 19.57 -22.88 6.70
C TRP A 238 18.55 -23.93 7.12
N ILE A 239 18.00 -24.62 6.14
CA ILE A 239 17.13 -25.78 6.35
C ILE A 239 17.91 -27.06 6.04
N ALA A 240 17.87 -28.06 6.90
CA ALA A 240 18.47 -29.36 6.64
C ALA A 240 17.60 -30.50 7.15
N ASP A 241 17.76 -31.68 6.53
CA ASP A 241 17.11 -32.91 6.98
C ASP A 241 17.59 -33.22 8.42
N ALA A 242 16.67 -33.48 9.36
CA ALA A 242 17.06 -33.89 10.70
C ALA A 242 17.70 -35.30 10.68
N PRO A 243 18.79 -35.56 11.43
CA PRO A 243 19.48 -36.86 11.39
C PRO A 243 18.61 -38.06 11.80
N ASP A 244 17.58 -37.83 12.62
CA ASP A 244 16.73 -38.84 13.24
C ASP A 244 15.25 -38.72 12.84
N SER A 245 14.91 -37.77 11.96
CA SER A 245 13.54 -37.49 11.58
C SER A 245 13.41 -37.35 10.06
N MET A 246 12.20 -37.51 9.54
CA MET A 246 11.92 -37.24 8.13
C MET A 246 11.61 -35.75 7.89
N CYS A 247 11.91 -34.89 8.87
CA CYS A 247 11.56 -33.47 8.85
C CYS A 247 12.75 -32.59 8.52
N ASP A 248 12.44 -31.53 7.79
CA ASP A 248 13.31 -30.40 7.56
C ASP A 248 13.33 -29.55 8.84
N GLU A 249 14.52 -29.23 9.34
CA GLU A 249 14.73 -28.38 10.51
C GLU A 249 15.54 -27.14 10.15
N VAL A 250 15.29 -26.03 10.86
CA VAL A 250 16.09 -24.82 10.74
C VAL A 250 17.28 -24.95 11.67
N TYR A 251 18.46 -24.68 11.13
CA TYR A 251 19.72 -24.65 11.87
C TYR A 251 20.35 -23.27 11.77
N LYS A 252 21.16 -22.95 12.78
CA LYS A 252 21.92 -21.72 12.91
C LYS A 252 23.39 -22.06 13.08
N TYR A 253 24.27 -21.34 12.39
CA TYR A 253 25.71 -21.32 12.61
C TYR A 253 26.09 -19.93 13.08
N GLN A 254 26.74 -19.84 14.24
CA GLN A 254 27.22 -18.59 14.82
C GLN A 254 28.48 -18.88 15.63
N ASP A 255 29.54 -18.10 15.44
CA ASP A 255 30.80 -18.23 16.19
C ASP A 255 31.41 -19.64 16.18
N GLY A 256 31.32 -20.35 15.04
CA GLY A 256 31.82 -21.71 14.91
C GLY A 256 30.92 -22.81 15.50
N LEU A 257 29.78 -22.45 16.08
CA LEU A 257 28.84 -23.38 16.70
C LEU A 257 27.61 -23.57 15.82
N ILE A 258 27.18 -24.82 15.67
CA ILE A 258 25.92 -25.19 15.02
C ILE A 258 24.87 -25.45 16.10
N SER A 259 23.72 -24.80 16.02
CA SER A 259 22.55 -25.08 16.84
C SER A 259 21.33 -25.32 15.98
N GLN A 260 20.40 -26.12 16.50
CA GLN A 260 19.11 -26.36 15.88
C GLN A 260 18.11 -25.34 16.44
N VAL A 261 17.38 -24.66 15.56
CA VAL A 261 16.41 -23.60 15.90
C VAL A 261 15.03 -24.19 16.13
N THR A 262 14.64 -25.18 15.33
CA THR A 262 13.31 -25.83 15.41
C THR A 262 13.44 -27.28 15.82
N PHE A 263 12.52 -27.78 16.64
CA PHE A 263 12.53 -29.15 17.16
C PHE A 263 11.14 -29.79 16.96
N ASP A 264 10.84 -30.27 15.75
CA ASP A 264 9.53 -30.87 15.50
C ASP A 264 9.52 -32.36 15.81
N SER A 265 8.75 -32.73 16.85
CA SER A 265 8.74 -34.07 17.41
C SER A 265 7.66 -34.98 16.81
N SER A 266 7.70 -35.20 15.48
CA SER A 266 7.11 -36.40 14.84
C SER A 266 5.64 -36.41 14.34
N THR A 267 4.99 -35.29 14.03
CA THR A 267 3.73 -35.35 13.23
C THR A 267 3.98 -34.86 11.80
N LEU A 268 3.57 -35.65 10.80
CA LEU A 268 3.77 -35.38 9.36
C LEU A 268 3.28 -33.99 8.91
N ASN A 269 2.29 -33.41 9.60
CA ASN A 269 1.86 -32.04 9.38
C ASN A 269 2.84 -31.08 10.08
N GLY A 270 3.48 -30.20 9.31
CA GLY A 270 4.48 -29.25 9.81
C GLY A 270 5.94 -29.73 9.71
N CYS A 271 6.18 -30.87 9.06
CA CYS A 271 7.49 -31.50 8.97
C CYS A 271 8.39 -30.86 7.88
N LEU A 272 7.82 -30.02 7.01
CA LEU A 272 8.53 -29.44 5.87
C LEU A 272 8.65 -27.94 6.06
N LYS A 273 9.89 -27.49 6.25
CA LYS A 273 10.25 -26.09 6.42
C LYS A 273 10.78 -25.53 5.11
N THR A 274 10.48 -24.27 4.87
CA THR A 274 10.82 -23.59 3.62
C THR A 274 11.16 -22.13 3.93
N ASN A 275 11.97 -21.52 3.07
CA ASN A 275 12.30 -20.09 3.13
C ASN A 275 12.78 -19.61 4.51
N SER A 276 13.82 -20.24 5.07
CA SER A 276 14.50 -19.68 6.24
C SER A 276 15.22 -18.37 5.87
N GLN A 277 15.10 -17.36 6.73
CA GLN A 277 15.76 -16.06 6.57
C GLN A 277 16.30 -15.60 7.91
N ILE A 278 17.36 -14.79 7.89
CA ILE A 278 17.80 -14.01 9.05
C ILE A 278 17.91 -12.55 8.59
N LYS A 279 17.29 -11.64 9.35
CA LYS A 279 17.43 -10.21 9.14
C LYS A 279 17.16 -9.46 10.44
N ASP A 280 17.95 -8.44 10.73
CA ASP A 280 17.96 -7.67 11.97
C ASP A 280 18.01 -8.60 13.20
N GLY A 281 18.78 -9.70 13.11
CA GLY A 281 18.90 -10.74 14.13
C GLY A 281 17.70 -11.67 14.28
N THR A 282 16.58 -11.40 13.59
CA THR A 282 15.36 -12.21 13.65
C THR A 282 15.43 -13.34 12.63
N ILE A 283 15.23 -14.58 13.09
CA ILE A 283 15.15 -15.76 12.22
C ILE A 283 13.69 -16.03 11.89
N SER A 284 13.32 -16.12 10.61
CA SER A 284 12.00 -16.61 10.19
C SER A 284 12.08 -17.90 9.39
N TRP A 285 10.98 -18.64 9.38
CA TRP A 285 10.78 -19.78 8.49
C TRP A 285 9.29 -19.98 8.22
N GLN A 286 9.01 -20.61 7.08
CA GLN A 286 7.66 -21.01 6.71
C GLN A 286 7.50 -22.50 7.01
N ASN A 287 6.41 -22.86 7.68
CA ASN A 287 6.03 -24.24 7.93
C ASN A 287 4.89 -24.65 7.01
N TRP A 288 5.04 -25.79 6.33
CA TRP A 288 4.04 -26.27 5.38
C TRP A 288 2.84 -26.89 6.11
N LYS A 289 1.66 -26.29 5.95
CA LYS A 289 0.43 -26.67 6.68
C LYS A 289 -0.25 -27.90 6.07
N ASP A 290 -0.26 -27.96 4.75
CA ASP A 290 -0.78 -29.07 3.97
C ASP A 290 0.19 -29.44 2.84
N HIS A 291 0.21 -30.70 2.39
CA HIS A 291 1.09 -31.13 1.30
C HIS A 291 0.69 -30.52 -0.08
N THR A 292 -0.22 -29.54 -0.13
CA THR A 292 -0.74 -28.98 -1.39
C THR A 292 0.18 -27.92 -2.00
N GLY A 293 1.11 -27.35 -1.23
CA GLY A 293 2.07 -26.36 -1.73
C GLY A 293 1.63 -24.92 -1.57
N GLN A 294 0.44 -24.68 -1.03
CA GLN A 294 -0.19 -23.37 -1.13
C GLN A 294 -0.37 -22.66 0.21
N ASN A 295 -0.43 -23.41 1.31
CA ASN A 295 -0.69 -22.85 2.63
C ASN A 295 0.52 -23.06 3.56
N PHE A 296 1.08 -21.95 4.02
CA PHE A 296 2.17 -21.94 4.98
C PHE A 296 1.75 -21.19 6.25
N ASP A 297 2.26 -21.62 7.39
CA ASP A 297 2.30 -20.79 8.59
C ASP A 297 3.66 -20.08 8.60
N LEU A 298 3.71 -18.77 8.87
CA LEU A 298 4.97 -18.04 9.06
C LEU A 298 5.32 -17.99 10.53
N TYR A 299 6.55 -18.37 10.85
CA TYR A 299 7.12 -18.33 12.19
C TYR A 299 8.33 -17.41 12.23
N ILE A 300 8.55 -16.81 13.40
CA ILE A 300 9.79 -16.13 13.77
C ILE A 300 10.35 -16.74 15.06
N GLN A 301 11.64 -16.60 15.28
CA GLN A 301 12.26 -16.82 16.57
C GLN A 301 12.21 -15.51 17.36
N ASP A 302 11.60 -15.54 18.55
CA ASP A 302 11.58 -14.40 19.47
C ASP A 302 12.94 -14.20 20.16
N ASP A 303 13.10 -13.10 20.91
CA ASP A 303 14.33 -12.77 21.65
C ASP A 303 14.73 -13.83 22.68
N ASN A 304 13.80 -14.68 23.12
CA ASN A 304 14.05 -15.78 24.06
C ASN A 304 14.40 -17.09 23.36
N GLY A 305 14.47 -17.09 22.02
CA GLY A 305 14.73 -18.26 21.21
C GLY A 305 13.50 -19.13 20.95
N ALA A 306 12.31 -18.73 21.39
CA ALA A 306 11.08 -19.48 21.19
C ALA A 306 10.48 -19.21 19.80
N ALA A 307 9.84 -20.22 19.23
CA ALA A 307 9.11 -20.09 17.98
C ALA A 307 7.77 -19.39 18.20
N LEU A 308 7.55 -18.26 17.53
CA LEU A 308 6.29 -17.54 17.51
C LEU A 308 5.67 -17.61 16.11
N ARG A 309 4.43 -18.09 16.02
CA ARG A 309 3.66 -18.05 14.77
C ARG A 309 3.05 -16.66 14.59
N ILE A 310 3.29 -16.02 13.45
CA ILE A 310 2.78 -14.68 13.12
C ILE A 310 1.76 -14.66 11.98
N SER A 311 1.59 -15.77 11.25
CA SER A 311 0.60 -15.92 10.17
C SER A 311 -0.04 -17.32 10.16
N ASP A 312 -1.31 -17.41 9.74
CA ASP A 312 -2.08 -18.66 9.65
C ASP A 312 -2.41 -19.11 8.21
N GLN A 313 -2.26 -18.22 7.23
CA GLN A 313 -2.47 -18.45 5.79
C GLN A 313 -1.48 -17.67 4.93
N PHE A 314 -0.20 -17.86 5.21
CA PHE A 314 0.87 -17.25 4.42
C PHE A 314 0.82 -17.81 2.99
N GLN A 315 0.67 -16.91 2.02
CA GLN A 315 0.50 -17.28 0.61
C GLN A 315 1.75 -17.97 0.07
N GLY A 316 1.59 -19.16 -0.49
CA GLY A 316 2.69 -19.90 -1.11
C GLY A 316 3.38 -19.09 -2.21
N GLY A 317 4.67 -18.81 -2.00
CA GLY A 317 5.49 -18.01 -2.91
C GLY A 317 5.80 -16.61 -2.42
N GLY A 318 5.09 -16.12 -1.40
CA GLY A 318 5.48 -14.92 -0.66
C GLY A 318 6.78 -15.14 0.11
N TYR A 319 7.53 -14.06 0.33
CA TYR A 319 8.67 -14.04 1.24
C TYR A 319 8.38 -13.02 2.32
N ALA A 320 8.67 -13.37 3.58
CA ALA A 320 8.72 -12.34 4.60
C ALA A 320 9.79 -11.32 4.21
N GLN A 321 9.46 -10.05 4.34
CA GLN A 321 10.41 -8.95 4.23
C GLN A 321 10.64 -8.41 5.63
N PHE A 322 11.85 -7.93 5.87
CA PHE A 322 12.28 -7.44 7.17
C PHE A 322 12.88 -6.08 6.97
N ASP A 323 12.50 -5.16 7.84
CA ASP A 323 12.96 -3.79 7.78
C ASP A 323 12.75 -3.11 9.12
N ASN A 324 13.80 -2.51 9.68
CA ASN A 324 13.79 -1.82 10.96
C ASN A 324 13.17 -2.64 12.12
N GLY A 325 13.50 -3.95 12.19
CA GLY A 325 12.98 -4.84 13.22
C GLY A 325 11.50 -5.25 13.06
N LYS A 326 10.86 -4.86 11.96
CA LYS A 326 9.50 -5.27 11.61
C LYS A 326 9.51 -6.40 10.59
N VAL A 327 8.45 -7.21 10.57
CA VAL A 327 8.27 -8.29 9.61
C VAL A 327 7.03 -8.05 8.76
N TYR A 328 7.22 -7.93 7.46
CA TYR A 328 6.17 -7.73 6.49
C TYR A 328 5.85 -9.04 5.78
N PHE A 329 4.57 -9.37 5.68
CA PHE A 329 4.14 -10.61 5.02
C PHE A 329 2.80 -10.47 4.32
N THR A 330 2.55 -11.39 3.39
CA THR A 330 1.30 -11.50 2.66
C THR A 330 0.50 -12.70 3.15
N GLU A 331 -0.77 -12.50 3.51
CA GLU A 331 -1.72 -13.61 3.68
C GLU A 331 -2.73 -13.63 2.55
N GLY A 332 -3.19 -14.83 2.22
CA GLY A 332 -4.22 -15.03 1.21
C GLY A 332 -4.15 -16.40 0.56
N VAL A 333 -5.28 -16.82 0.00
CA VAL A 333 -5.35 -18.04 -0.81
C VAL A 333 -5.03 -17.69 -2.26
N SER A 334 -4.30 -18.54 -2.96
CA SER A 334 -4.00 -18.34 -4.38
C SER A 334 -5.29 -18.02 -5.17
N GLY A 335 -5.35 -16.81 -5.76
CA GLY A 335 -6.49 -16.38 -6.57
C GLY A 335 -7.53 -15.51 -5.84
N THR A 336 -7.36 -15.23 -4.56
CA THR A 336 -8.17 -14.24 -3.81
C THR A 336 -7.39 -12.94 -3.62
N PRO A 337 -8.06 -11.82 -3.27
CA PRO A 337 -7.35 -10.67 -2.72
C PRO A 337 -6.39 -11.12 -1.61
N SER A 338 -5.18 -10.59 -1.62
CA SER A 338 -4.19 -10.81 -0.59
C SER A 338 -4.12 -9.59 0.31
N SER A 339 -3.85 -9.84 1.57
CA SER A 339 -3.65 -8.82 2.58
C SER A 339 -2.16 -8.73 2.91
N ILE A 340 -1.64 -7.51 3.02
CA ILE A 340 -0.28 -7.26 3.51
C ILE A 340 -0.38 -6.91 4.98
N PHE A 341 0.42 -7.58 5.80
CA PHE A 341 0.50 -7.38 7.23
C PHE A 341 1.89 -6.92 7.64
N GLU A 342 1.94 -6.12 8.70
CA GLU A 342 3.12 -5.77 9.48
C GLU A 342 3.04 -6.54 10.79
N TYR A 343 4.13 -7.19 11.19
CA TYR A 343 4.34 -7.64 12.55
C TYR A 343 5.42 -6.78 13.21
N ASP A 344 5.06 -6.14 14.32
CA ASP A 344 5.93 -5.28 15.12
C ASP A 344 5.69 -5.57 16.61
N ASN A 345 6.74 -6.01 17.30
CA ASN A 345 6.77 -6.17 18.76
C ASN A 345 5.55 -6.92 19.35
N GLY A 346 5.18 -8.05 18.76
CA GLY A 346 4.06 -8.88 19.24
C GLY A 346 2.69 -8.51 18.68
N THR A 347 2.60 -7.44 17.87
CA THR A 347 1.35 -6.98 17.25
C THR A 347 1.39 -7.22 15.75
N THR A 348 0.33 -7.81 15.20
CA THR A 348 0.13 -7.91 13.76
C THR A 348 -0.92 -6.88 13.32
N SER A 349 -0.56 -6.00 12.39
CA SER A 349 -1.40 -4.96 11.84
C SER A 349 -1.63 -5.18 10.34
N LEU A 350 -2.84 -4.94 9.86
CA LEU A 350 -3.16 -4.95 8.44
C LEU A 350 -2.71 -3.64 7.79
N ILE A 351 -1.84 -3.71 6.80
CA ILE A 351 -1.37 -2.55 6.04
C ILE A 351 -2.25 -2.31 4.83
N HIS A 352 -2.60 -3.38 4.12
CA HIS A 352 -3.24 -3.26 2.81
C HIS A 352 -4.10 -4.47 2.47
N VAL A 353 -5.19 -4.24 1.73
CA VAL A 353 -6.04 -5.30 1.13
C VAL A 353 -6.23 -4.98 -0.34
N GLY A 354 -5.79 -5.88 -1.21
CA GLY A 354 -5.91 -5.68 -2.65
C GLY A 354 -5.86 -6.96 -3.47
N PRO A 355 -6.00 -6.87 -4.80
CA PRO A 355 -5.85 -8.03 -5.68
C PRO A 355 -4.46 -8.68 -5.50
N ASN A 356 -4.37 -10.01 -5.67
CA ASN A 356 -3.17 -10.84 -5.41
C ASN A 356 -1.82 -10.09 -5.53
N THR A 357 -1.14 -9.92 -4.40
CA THR A 357 0.20 -9.37 -4.29
C THR A 357 1.18 -10.39 -4.84
N VAL A 358 1.87 -10.03 -5.93
CA VAL A 358 2.77 -10.94 -6.64
C VAL A 358 4.22 -10.80 -6.16
N ALA A 359 4.58 -9.62 -5.65
CA ALA A 359 5.89 -9.32 -5.10
C ALA A 359 5.79 -8.23 -4.03
N MET A 360 6.67 -8.29 -3.04
CA MET A 360 6.79 -7.30 -1.98
C MET A 360 8.26 -7.17 -1.57
N LYS A 361 8.67 -5.95 -1.25
CA LYS A 361 9.99 -5.60 -0.72
C LYS A 361 9.79 -4.56 0.39
N ALA A 362 10.41 -4.78 1.54
CA ALA A 362 10.47 -3.80 2.62
C ALA A 362 11.93 -3.40 2.83
N LYS A 363 12.22 -2.10 2.91
CA LYS A 363 13.56 -1.54 3.19
C LYS A 363 13.47 -0.05 3.51
N ASP A 364 14.20 0.38 4.53
CA ASP A 364 14.36 1.76 5.01
C ASP A 364 13.04 2.45 5.37
N GLY A 365 12.17 1.73 6.09
CA GLY A 365 10.85 2.19 6.51
C GLY A 365 9.85 2.28 5.37
N HIS A 366 10.06 1.56 4.26
CA HIS A 366 9.17 1.60 3.11
C HIS A 366 8.81 0.20 2.67
N VAL A 367 7.53 -0.04 2.42
CA VAL A 367 7.04 -1.27 1.79
C VAL A 367 6.58 -0.96 0.37
N ILE A 368 7.15 -1.66 -0.59
CA ILE A 368 6.76 -1.64 -1.99
C ILE A 368 6.19 -3.00 -2.35
N TRP A 369 5.03 -3.00 -3.00
CA TRP A 369 4.45 -4.22 -3.53
C TRP A 369 3.88 -4.03 -4.93
N ARG A 370 3.61 -5.17 -5.57
CA ARG A 370 2.94 -5.24 -6.87
C ARG A 370 1.65 -6.01 -6.74
N GLU A 371 0.56 -5.40 -7.17
CA GLU A 371 -0.75 -6.05 -7.26
C GLU A 371 -1.01 -6.60 -8.65
N GLY A 372 -1.53 -7.84 -8.72
CA GLY A 372 -1.94 -8.47 -9.96
C GLY A 372 -0.80 -8.67 -10.98
N PHE A 373 -1.15 -9.32 -12.09
CA PHE A 373 -0.22 -9.53 -13.21
C PHE A 373 -0.25 -8.37 -14.21
N ASP A 374 -1.36 -7.65 -14.33
CA ASP A 374 -1.64 -6.77 -15.48
C ASP A 374 -1.59 -5.26 -15.15
N THR A 375 -1.64 -4.86 -13.88
CA THR A 375 -1.65 -3.45 -13.48
C THR A 375 -0.64 -3.20 -12.37
N LEU A 376 0.47 -2.54 -12.67
CA LEU A 376 1.41 -2.15 -11.64
C LEU A 376 0.85 -0.94 -10.89
N LEU A 377 0.43 -1.16 -9.64
CA LEU A 377 0.37 -0.12 -8.63
C LEU A 377 1.59 -0.31 -7.73
N VAL A 378 2.62 0.53 -7.88
CA VAL A 378 3.69 0.65 -6.87
C VAL A 378 3.14 1.57 -5.80
N MET A 379 2.71 0.98 -4.70
CA MET A 379 2.36 1.73 -3.51
C MET A 379 3.58 1.75 -2.60
N LEU A 380 3.97 2.94 -2.17
CA LEU A 380 4.89 3.13 -1.05
C LEU A 380 4.03 3.37 0.19
N ALA A 381 4.07 2.44 1.14
CA ALA A 381 3.61 2.74 2.49
C ALA A 381 4.84 3.12 3.32
N SER A 382 4.86 4.34 3.86
CA SER A 382 5.70 4.69 5.00
C SER A 382 4.87 4.41 6.26
N PRO A 383 5.23 3.41 7.09
CA PRO A 383 4.44 2.99 8.24
C PRO A 383 4.48 4.01 9.39
N ASP A 384 5.35 5.02 9.35
CA ASP A 384 5.37 6.09 10.36
C ASP A 384 4.37 7.22 10.05
N LEU A 385 3.73 7.16 8.88
CA LEU A 385 2.62 8.00 8.47
C LEU A 385 1.48 7.08 8.01
N VAL A 386 0.93 6.27 8.91
CA VAL A 386 -0.25 5.47 8.58
C VAL A 386 -1.45 6.42 8.44
N ASP A 387 -1.61 7.03 7.26
CA ASP A 387 -2.93 7.36 6.75
C ASP A 387 -3.69 6.03 6.68
N THR A 388 -4.44 5.72 7.72
CA THR A 388 -5.21 4.47 7.80
C THR A 388 -6.41 4.60 6.87
N ASP A 389 -6.43 3.88 5.76
CA ASP A 389 -7.59 3.80 4.85
C ASP A 389 -8.63 2.82 5.42
N LEU A 390 -9.73 3.34 5.93
CA LEU A 390 -10.85 2.57 6.47
C LEU A 390 -12.04 2.60 5.53
N ASN A 391 -12.57 1.43 5.17
CA ASN A 391 -13.83 1.32 4.46
C ASN A 391 -15.00 1.09 5.42
N LEU A 392 -15.97 2.03 5.49
CA LEU A 392 -17.11 1.94 6.40
C LEU A 392 -18.20 0.93 5.98
N GLY A 393 -18.08 0.31 4.80
CA GLY A 393 -19.08 -0.62 4.29
C GLY A 393 -20.44 0.05 4.04
N ALA A 394 -21.54 -0.69 4.22
CA ALA A 394 -22.89 -0.21 3.89
C ALA A 394 -23.32 1.02 4.71
N GLU A 395 -24.21 1.83 4.13
CA GLU A 395 -24.87 2.96 4.80
C GLU A 395 -25.38 2.57 6.19
N HIS A 396 -25.18 3.45 7.18
CA HIS A 396 -25.54 3.27 8.59
C HIS A 396 -24.82 2.12 9.33
N SER A 397 -23.81 1.49 8.75
CA SER A 397 -22.99 0.51 9.47
C SER A 397 -22.12 1.21 10.51
N GLU A 398 -22.20 0.76 11.77
CA GLU A 398 -21.34 1.25 12.85
C GLU A 398 -19.97 0.55 12.76
N ASN A 399 -18.91 1.34 12.60
CA ASN A 399 -17.54 0.85 12.58
C ASN A 399 -16.79 1.41 13.79
N PHE A 400 -16.09 0.56 14.52
CA PHE A 400 -15.29 0.96 15.67
C PHE A 400 -13.82 0.98 15.24
N ILE A 401 -13.17 2.13 15.38
CA ILE A 401 -11.80 2.36 14.93
C ILE A 401 -10.95 3.01 16.00
N THR A 402 -9.65 2.77 15.93
CA THR A 402 -8.65 3.55 16.67
C THR A 402 -7.97 4.50 15.69
N VAL A 403 -8.10 5.81 15.93
CA VAL A 403 -7.45 6.85 15.12
C VAL A 403 -6.25 7.38 15.89
N ASN A 404 -5.08 7.38 15.26
CA ASN A 404 -3.83 7.93 15.81
C ASN A 404 -3.07 8.66 14.70
N GLY A 405 -3.23 9.98 14.62
CA GLY A 405 -2.83 10.75 13.44
C GLY A 405 -4.00 10.84 12.46
N ASN A 406 -3.73 10.65 11.17
CA ASN A 406 -4.73 10.71 10.11
C ASN A 406 -5.32 9.32 9.80
N THR A 407 -6.64 9.27 9.65
CA THR A 407 -7.37 8.11 9.15
C THR A 407 -8.29 8.57 8.03
N THR A 408 -8.05 8.08 6.82
CA THR A 408 -8.94 8.33 5.68
C THR A 408 -10.07 7.32 5.72
N VAL A 409 -11.30 7.81 5.72
CA VAL A 409 -12.50 7.01 5.85
C VAL A 409 -13.29 7.05 4.56
N HIS A 410 -13.50 5.89 3.95
CA HIS A 410 -14.17 5.67 2.67
C HIS A 410 -15.60 5.17 2.89
N ALA A 411 -16.58 5.90 2.38
CA ALA A 411 -17.93 5.38 2.21
C ALA A 411 -17.99 4.49 0.95
N SER A 412 -17.99 3.17 1.11
CA SER A 412 -18.12 2.22 -0.01
C SER A 412 -19.45 1.46 0.04
N GLN A 413 -19.77 0.70 -1.02
CA GLN A 413 -21.08 0.02 -1.22
C GLN A 413 -22.25 0.94 -1.61
N TRP A 414 -22.14 1.51 -2.81
CA TRP A 414 -23.20 2.27 -3.49
C TRP A 414 -24.07 1.42 -4.42
N SER A 415 -23.81 0.12 -4.54
CA SER A 415 -24.46 -0.75 -5.52
C SER A 415 -25.94 -0.94 -5.19
N GLY A 416 -26.82 -0.40 -6.04
CA GLY A 416 -28.28 -0.60 -5.96
C GLY A 416 -29.11 0.66 -5.80
N TRP A 417 -28.49 1.84 -5.81
CA TRP A 417 -29.21 3.11 -5.64
C TRP A 417 -29.72 3.64 -6.99
N ASN A 418 -31.02 3.92 -7.08
CA ASN A 418 -31.65 4.54 -8.26
C ASN A 418 -31.70 6.08 -8.15
N TRP A 419 -30.95 6.68 -7.22
CA TRP A 419 -30.96 8.12 -6.95
C TRP A 419 -29.55 8.61 -6.58
N THR A 420 -29.31 9.92 -6.79
CA THR A 420 -28.02 10.58 -6.50
C THR A 420 -28.18 11.46 -5.25
N PRO A 421 -27.40 11.22 -4.18
CA PRO A 421 -27.42 12.09 -3.01
C PRO A 421 -26.91 13.49 -3.33
N THR A 422 -27.33 14.46 -2.52
CA THR A 422 -26.76 15.81 -2.52
C THR A 422 -25.62 15.91 -1.51
N TYR A 423 -25.71 15.19 -0.39
CA TYR A 423 -24.65 15.14 0.61
C TYR A 423 -24.33 13.71 1.04
N LEU A 424 -23.07 13.53 1.40
CA LEU A 424 -22.57 12.40 2.18
C LEU A 424 -22.29 12.93 3.59
N GLU A 425 -22.91 12.33 4.60
CA GLU A 425 -22.73 12.68 6.00
C GLU A 425 -21.93 11.57 6.70
N VAL A 426 -20.92 11.97 7.47
CA VAL A 426 -20.10 11.07 8.30
C VAL A 426 -20.30 11.45 9.75
N GLY A 427 -20.88 10.53 10.53
CA GLY A 427 -21.08 10.66 11.96
C GLY A 427 -19.94 10.02 12.74
N ILE A 428 -19.45 10.73 13.75
CA ILE A 428 -18.35 10.32 14.61
C ILE A 428 -18.82 10.44 16.06
N GLU A 429 -18.65 9.39 16.85
CA GLU A 429 -18.98 9.34 18.27
C GLU A 429 -17.78 8.81 19.05
N ALA A 430 -17.47 9.44 20.18
CA ALA A 430 -16.38 8.99 21.05
C ALA A 430 -16.80 7.73 21.82
N VAL A 431 -16.01 6.66 21.73
CA VAL A 431 -16.28 5.39 22.44
C VAL A 431 -15.61 5.39 23.81
N ASP A 432 -14.50 6.12 23.95
CA ASP A 432 -13.73 6.28 25.18
C ASP A 432 -14.40 7.17 26.24
N GLY A 433 -15.56 7.77 25.92
CA GLY A 433 -16.29 8.67 26.82
C GLY A 433 -15.66 10.06 26.99
N LEU A 434 -14.59 10.36 26.26
CA LEU A 434 -13.99 11.69 26.21
C LEU A 434 -14.65 12.53 25.10
N PRO A 435 -14.78 13.85 25.25
CA PRO A 435 -15.23 14.71 24.17
C PRO A 435 -14.35 14.58 22.91
N LEU A 436 -14.91 14.90 21.75
CA LEU A 436 -14.23 14.97 20.46
C LEU A 436 -13.36 16.23 20.31
N ASP A 437 -13.10 16.97 21.40
CA ASP A 437 -12.23 18.13 21.38
C ASP A 437 -10.82 17.73 20.90
N GLY A 438 -10.29 18.45 19.90
CA GLY A 438 -9.01 18.14 19.26
C GLY A 438 -9.08 17.12 18.12
N ILE A 439 -10.27 16.63 17.77
CA ILE A 439 -10.51 15.81 16.58
C ILE A 439 -10.96 16.71 15.43
N THR A 440 -10.27 16.62 14.31
CA THR A 440 -10.65 17.35 13.09
C THR A 440 -11.06 16.38 12.01
N VAL A 441 -12.00 16.80 11.16
CA VAL A 441 -12.42 16.05 9.98
C VAL A 441 -12.20 16.94 8.78
N THR A 442 -11.56 16.44 7.74
CA THR A 442 -11.32 17.19 6.50
C THR A 442 -11.97 16.47 5.33
N ASP A 443 -12.80 17.16 4.55
CA ASP A 443 -13.36 16.60 3.32
C ASP A 443 -12.38 16.71 2.14
N GLU A 444 -12.73 16.11 1.01
CA GLU A 444 -11.91 16.15 -0.20
C GLU A 444 -11.76 17.55 -0.83
N SER A 445 -12.60 18.51 -0.45
CA SER A 445 -12.43 19.91 -0.87
C SER A 445 -11.38 20.65 -0.03
N GLY A 446 -10.83 20.00 0.99
CA GLY A 446 -9.91 20.59 1.96
C GLY A 446 -10.61 21.40 3.04
N ARG A 447 -11.95 21.27 3.17
CA ARG A 447 -12.68 21.92 4.25
C ARG A 447 -12.53 21.10 5.52
N THR A 448 -12.11 21.75 6.59
CA THR A 448 -11.92 21.12 7.91
C THR A 448 -13.02 21.54 8.89
N TRP A 449 -13.48 20.60 9.71
CA TRP A 449 -14.39 20.81 10.83
C TRP A 449 -13.71 20.37 12.12
N ASP A 450 -13.71 21.26 13.11
CA ASP A 450 -13.34 20.93 14.49
C ASP A 450 -14.56 20.33 15.18
N LEU A 451 -14.44 19.08 15.63
CA LEU A 451 -15.50 18.43 16.37
C LEU A 451 -15.43 18.83 17.86
N SER A 452 -16.57 18.78 18.53
CA SER A 452 -16.68 19.01 19.97
C SER A 452 -17.87 18.21 20.55
N GLY A 453 -17.90 18.06 21.87
CA GLY A 453 -18.91 17.23 22.54
C GLY A 453 -18.67 15.73 22.33
N ASN A 454 -19.66 14.87 22.58
CA ASN A 454 -19.46 13.42 22.52
C ASN A 454 -19.76 12.80 21.14
N SER A 455 -20.42 13.56 20.27
CA SER A 455 -20.71 13.15 18.89
C SER A 455 -20.77 14.36 17.96
N GLY A 456 -20.40 14.15 16.70
CA GLY A 456 -20.42 15.15 15.65
C GLY A 456 -20.76 14.51 14.30
N ALA A 457 -21.22 15.33 13.36
CA ALA A 457 -21.46 14.89 12.00
C ALA A 457 -20.96 15.94 11.01
N VAL A 458 -20.34 15.47 9.93
CA VAL A 458 -19.80 16.30 8.85
C VAL A 458 -20.53 15.97 7.57
N ALA A 459 -21.05 17.00 6.90
CA ALA A 459 -21.72 16.87 5.61
C ALA A 459 -20.81 17.41 4.50
N GLN A 460 -20.44 16.55 3.55
CA GLN A 460 -19.76 16.95 2.33
C GLN A 460 -20.71 16.84 1.13
N THR A 461 -20.52 17.71 0.14
CA THR A 461 -21.32 17.62 -1.09
C THR A 461 -20.98 16.33 -1.81
N PHE A 462 -22.01 15.53 -2.09
CA PHE A 462 -21.81 14.27 -2.80
C PHE A 462 -21.37 14.56 -4.23
N THR A 463 -20.22 14.03 -4.61
CA THR A 463 -19.85 13.85 -6.01
C THR A 463 -19.61 12.36 -6.23
N TRP A 464 -19.81 11.84 -7.44
CA TRP A 464 -19.58 10.42 -7.73
C TRP A 464 -18.16 9.94 -7.40
N ASN A 465 -17.22 10.90 -7.39
CA ASN A 465 -15.81 10.71 -7.07
C ASN A 465 -15.49 11.02 -5.60
N SER A 466 -16.40 11.67 -4.86
CA SER A 466 -16.17 12.13 -3.49
C SER A 466 -16.83 11.24 -2.46
N ARG A 467 -15.99 10.50 -1.75
CA ARG A 467 -16.39 9.41 -0.84
C ARG A 467 -15.62 9.42 0.46
N ASN A 468 -14.63 10.30 0.57
CA ASN A 468 -13.63 10.20 1.61
C ASN A 468 -13.71 11.39 2.55
N VAL A 469 -13.42 11.15 3.83
CA VAL A 469 -13.08 12.18 4.79
C VAL A 469 -11.83 11.74 5.54
N VAL A 470 -10.96 12.67 5.91
CA VAL A 470 -9.80 12.40 6.74
C VAL A 470 -10.14 12.81 8.17
N ILE A 471 -10.12 11.85 9.10
CA ILE A 471 -10.24 12.10 10.54
C ILE A 471 -8.83 12.23 11.09
N HIS A 472 -8.54 13.32 11.79
CA HIS A 472 -7.24 13.56 12.42
C HIS A 472 -7.36 13.66 13.94
N THR A 473 -6.44 13.01 14.67
CA THR A 473 -6.26 13.17 16.12
C THR A 473 -4.78 13.31 16.48
N GLU A 474 -4.46 14.19 17.43
CA GLU A 474 -3.08 14.33 17.96
C GLU A 474 -2.70 13.18 18.91
N THR A 475 -3.69 12.46 19.44
CA THR A 475 -3.53 11.32 20.34
C THR A 475 -4.39 10.16 19.87
N SER A 476 -3.99 8.93 20.17
CA SER A 476 -4.79 7.73 19.87
C SER A 476 -6.19 7.80 20.53
N ARG A 477 -7.27 7.64 19.76
CA ARG A 477 -8.67 7.69 20.22
C ARG A 477 -9.49 6.53 19.66
N GLU A 478 -10.37 5.95 20.47
CA GLU A 478 -11.37 4.97 20.00
C GLU A 478 -12.65 5.71 19.58
N LEU A 479 -13.02 5.58 18.30
CA LEU A 479 -14.16 6.26 17.68
C LEU A 479 -15.13 5.24 17.08
N LYS A 480 -16.42 5.58 17.14
CA LYS A 480 -17.47 4.94 16.37
C LYS A 480 -17.79 5.82 15.18
N VAL A 481 -17.61 5.30 13.97
CA VAL A 481 -17.80 6.02 12.72
C VAL A 481 -18.87 5.33 11.88
N LEU A 482 -19.80 6.11 11.35
CA LEU A 482 -20.83 5.65 10.40
C LEU A 482 -21.06 6.72 9.34
N TRP A 483 -21.65 6.34 8.21
CA TRP A 483 -22.01 7.28 7.15
C TRP A 483 -23.44 7.08 6.65
N TRP A 484 -24.02 8.14 6.09
CA TRP A 484 -25.30 8.10 5.40
C TRP A 484 -25.39 9.14 4.29
N ALA A 485 -26.25 8.94 3.29
CA ALA A 485 -26.42 9.87 2.19
C ALA A 485 -27.77 10.58 2.26
N THR A 486 -27.80 11.87 1.95
CA THR A 486 -29.02 12.70 2.01
C THR A 486 -29.29 13.38 0.66
N THR A 487 -30.51 13.28 0.13
CA THR A 487 -30.91 13.87 -1.18
C THR A 487 -31.22 15.35 -1.09
N THR A 488 -31.78 15.82 0.01
CA THR A 488 -32.13 17.22 0.28
C THR A 488 -32.55 17.24 1.75
N PRO A 489 -32.27 18.31 2.53
CA PRO A 489 -32.94 18.46 3.83
C PRO A 489 -34.44 18.31 3.58
N ASN A 490 -35.19 17.67 4.48
CA ASN A 490 -36.63 17.57 4.34
C ASN A 490 -37.21 18.98 4.50
N ILE A 491 -37.27 19.73 3.39
CA ILE A 491 -37.66 21.13 3.37
C ILE A 491 -39.19 21.13 3.36
N GLN A 492 -39.77 21.44 4.51
CA GLN A 492 -41.20 21.66 4.61
C GLN A 492 -41.47 23.17 4.48
N ASP A 493 -42.02 23.59 3.34
CA ASP A 493 -42.65 24.92 3.25
C ASP A 493 -43.97 24.85 4.02
N ILE A 494 -44.03 25.53 5.16
CA ILE A 494 -45.19 25.46 6.07
C ILE A 494 -46.29 26.45 5.64
N GLY A 495 -46.69 26.39 4.38
CA GLY A 495 -47.94 26.92 3.83
C GLY A 495 -48.36 28.34 4.26
N ALA A 496 -49.67 28.57 4.21
CA ALA A 496 -50.26 29.86 4.58
C ALA A 496 -50.20 30.11 6.09
N GLU A 497 -50.13 31.38 6.47
CA GLU A 497 -50.25 31.87 7.85
C GLU A 497 -51.38 31.15 8.60
N HIS A 498 -51.10 30.77 9.85
CA HIS A 498 -51.94 29.97 10.74
C HIS A 498 -52.24 28.52 10.32
N SER A 499 -51.65 27.99 9.25
CA SER A 499 -51.81 26.57 8.90
C SER A 499 -51.00 25.69 9.84
N LEU A 500 -51.65 24.67 10.41
CA LEU A 500 -50.97 23.66 11.23
C LEU A 500 -50.38 22.58 10.32
N THR A 501 -49.06 22.41 10.37
CA THR A 501 -48.33 21.38 9.61
C THR A 501 -47.71 20.38 10.56
N ASN A 502 -47.97 19.09 10.34
CA ASN A 502 -47.34 18.03 11.13
C ASN A 502 -45.98 17.66 10.52
N LEU A 503 -44.94 17.63 11.34
CA LEU A 503 -43.58 17.26 10.96
C LEU A 503 -43.20 15.93 11.60
N ASP A 504 -42.71 15.01 10.80
CA ASP A 504 -42.00 13.81 11.26
C ASP A 504 -40.52 14.15 11.39
N LEU A 505 -40.02 14.12 12.63
CA LEU A 505 -38.63 14.43 12.95
C LEU A 505 -37.73 13.18 12.90
N SER A 506 -38.22 12.02 12.44
CA SER A 506 -37.38 10.83 12.22
C SER A 506 -36.16 11.08 11.33
N LYS A 507 -36.14 12.23 10.62
CA LYS A 507 -35.02 12.78 9.86
C LYS A 507 -34.87 14.28 10.17
N PRO A 508 -33.72 14.90 9.89
CA PRO A 508 -33.58 16.35 10.02
C PRO A 508 -34.60 17.08 9.13
N VAL A 509 -35.25 18.10 9.67
CA VAL A 509 -36.27 18.90 8.98
C VAL A 509 -35.81 20.36 8.89
N THR A 510 -35.88 20.93 7.69
CA THR A 510 -35.73 22.37 7.49
C THR A 510 -37.09 22.99 7.21
N ILE A 511 -37.57 23.82 8.12
CA ILE A 511 -38.81 24.57 7.95
C ILE A 511 -38.47 25.83 7.15
N LYS A 512 -39.19 26.05 6.04
CA LYS A 512 -39.15 27.32 5.31
C LYS A 512 -40.49 28.03 5.43
N ILE A 513 -40.46 29.32 5.71
CA ILE A 513 -41.62 30.20 5.67
C ILE A 513 -41.37 31.20 4.55
N SER A 514 -41.99 30.97 3.39
CA SER A 514 -41.76 31.74 2.16
C SER A 514 -43.00 32.46 1.62
N GLN A 515 -44.20 32.20 2.17
CA GLN A 515 -45.45 32.70 1.60
C GLN A 515 -45.84 34.07 2.18
N TRP A 516 -45.37 35.13 1.55
CA TRP A 516 -45.84 36.50 1.77
C TRP A 516 -46.74 36.92 0.61
N SER A 517 -48.06 36.93 0.77
CA SER A 517 -48.92 37.53 -0.27
C SER A 517 -49.96 38.46 0.33
N ASN A 518 -49.92 39.72 -0.11
CA ASN A 518 -50.93 40.76 0.07
C ASN A 518 -51.19 41.23 1.52
N TRP A 519 -50.18 41.31 2.38
CA TRP A 519 -50.35 42.08 3.61
C TRP A 519 -50.43 43.57 3.31
N GLY A 520 -51.44 44.24 3.84
CA GLY A 520 -51.56 45.70 3.84
C GLY A 520 -50.65 46.40 4.86
N TRP A 521 -49.74 45.67 5.51
CA TRP A 521 -48.88 46.12 6.60
C TRP A 521 -47.57 45.32 6.63
N THR A 522 -46.55 45.84 7.32
CA THR A 522 -45.23 45.19 7.49
C THR A 522 -45.11 44.68 8.92
N PRO A 523 -44.94 43.37 9.14
CA PRO A 523 -44.76 42.86 10.49
C PRO A 523 -43.43 43.23 11.12
N ARG A 524 -43.41 43.22 12.45
CA ARG A 524 -42.17 43.30 13.21
C ARG A 524 -41.51 41.93 13.32
N ASN A 525 -42.31 40.87 13.54
CA ASN A 525 -41.82 39.52 13.72
C ASN A 525 -42.59 38.50 12.87
N ILE A 526 -41.90 37.41 12.56
CA ILE A 526 -42.50 36.12 12.18
C ILE A 526 -42.36 35.21 13.38
N VAL A 527 -43.49 34.67 13.82
CA VAL A 527 -43.55 33.80 14.98
C VAL A 527 -43.83 32.38 14.49
N SER A 528 -42.98 31.44 14.90
CA SER A 528 -43.21 30.00 14.69
C SER A 528 -43.61 29.37 16.01
N GLY A 529 -44.82 28.82 16.06
CA GLY A 529 -45.33 28.04 17.18
C GLY A 529 -45.14 26.55 16.94
N PHE A 530 -44.58 25.88 17.93
CA PHE A 530 -44.36 24.45 17.95
C PHE A 530 -45.29 23.85 19.00
N GLY A 531 -46.06 22.84 18.62
CA GLY A 531 -46.94 22.10 19.51
C GLY A 531 -46.70 20.61 19.41
N ARG A 532 -46.96 19.86 20.48
CA ARG A 532 -46.87 18.40 20.43
C ARG A 532 -47.87 17.79 19.44
N ASN A 533 -47.45 16.73 18.74
CA ASN A 533 -48.35 15.89 17.94
C ASN A 533 -48.21 14.44 18.41
N GLY A 534 -49.22 13.90 19.09
CA GLY A 534 -49.19 12.54 19.64
C GLY A 534 -48.79 12.40 21.12
N GLY A 535 -48.84 13.48 21.91
CA GLY A 535 -48.90 13.42 23.38
C GLY A 535 -47.60 13.68 24.15
N ALA A 536 -46.41 13.48 23.55
CA ALA A 536 -45.14 13.81 24.20
C ALA A 536 -44.87 15.32 24.24
N ALA A 537 -44.31 15.84 25.33
CA ALA A 537 -43.90 17.24 25.42
C ALA A 537 -42.72 17.55 24.47
N LEU A 538 -42.50 18.83 24.17
CA LEU A 538 -41.43 19.30 23.29
C LEU A 538 -40.04 19.26 23.91
N ASP A 539 -39.95 18.89 25.19
CA ASP A 539 -38.71 18.92 25.99
C ASP A 539 -37.56 18.18 25.29
N GLY A 540 -36.46 18.90 25.10
CA GLY A 540 -35.21 18.39 24.51
C GLY A 540 -35.12 18.52 22.98
N ILE A 541 -36.15 19.01 22.30
CA ILE A 541 -36.05 19.32 20.86
C ILE A 541 -35.25 20.61 20.71
N LYS A 542 -34.12 20.53 20.02
CA LYS A 542 -33.31 21.70 19.65
C LYS A 542 -33.64 22.12 18.23
N LEU A 543 -33.71 23.42 17.98
CA LEU A 543 -33.77 23.98 16.64
C LEU A 543 -32.81 25.14 16.49
N TYR A 544 -32.40 25.42 15.25
CA TYR A 544 -31.47 26.49 14.94
C TYR A 544 -32.11 27.45 13.95
N ASP A 545 -32.01 28.75 14.23
CA ASP A 545 -32.41 29.77 13.26
C ASP A 545 -31.35 30.03 12.18
N LYS A 546 -31.68 30.88 11.21
CA LYS A 546 -30.76 31.24 10.12
C LYS A 546 -29.43 31.86 10.58
N ASN A 547 -29.36 32.39 11.81
CA ASN A 547 -28.13 32.94 12.38
C ASN A 547 -27.34 31.89 13.18
N GLY A 548 -27.82 30.64 13.23
CA GLY A 548 -27.24 29.57 14.04
C GLY A 548 -27.61 29.65 15.52
N THR A 549 -28.54 30.51 15.93
CA THR A 549 -28.97 30.59 17.34
C THR A 549 -29.76 29.34 17.69
N GLU A 550 -29.33 28.62 18.72
CA GLU A 550 -30.06 27.47 19.25
C GLU A 550 -31.28 27.93 20.06
N HIS A 551 -32.41 27.28 19.81
CA HIS A 551 -33.63 27.39 20.62
C HIS A 551 -33.98 25.99 21.13
N THR A 552 -34.07 25.81 22.44
CA THR A 552 -34.54 24.56 23.05
C THR A 552 -36.05 24.65 23.31
N LEU A 553 -36.81 23.80 22.64
CA LEU A 553 -38.26 23.71 22.84
C LEU A 553 -38.57 23.00 24.17
N TRP A 554 -39.65 23.44 24.82
CA TRP A 554 -40.13 22.83 26.07
C TRP A 554 -41.65 22.98 26.22
N GLY A 555 -42.23 22.14 27.07
CA GLY A 555 -43.66 22.14 27.38
C GLY A 555 -44.54 21.60 26.25
N ASP A 556 -45.84 21.94 26.31
CA ASP A 556 -46.83 21.51 25.31
C ASP A 556 -46.85 22.42 24.07
N TRP A 557 -46.37 23.67 24.22
CA TRP A 557 -46.30 24.69 23.17
C TRP A 557 -45.12 25.64 23.42
N PHE A 558 -44.35 25.94 22.38
CA PHE A 558 -43.23 26.88 22.43
C PHE A 558 -43.22 27.79 21.20
N THR A 559 -42.85 29.06 21.37
CA THR A 559 -42.78 30.03 20.28
C THR A 559 -41.37 30.55 20.05
N VAL A 560 -40.97 30.61 18.78
CA VAL A 560 -39.72 31.24 18.33
C VAL A 560 -40.07 32.51 17.58
N TYR A 561 -39.52 33.63 18.05
CA TYR A 561 -39.69 34.94 17.43
C TYR A 561 -38.49 35.24 16.53
N GLN A 562 -38.76 35.49 15.26
CA GLN A 562 -37.75 35.98 14.34
C GLN A 562 -38.11 37.37 13.83
N PRO A 563 -37.15 38.31 13.78
CA PRO A 563 -37.39 39.58 13.11
C PRO A 563 -37.83 39.35 11.67
N PHE A 564 -38.83 40.10 11.22
CA PHE A 564 -39.33 39.97 9.85
C PHE A 564 -38.28 40.46 8.84
N TYR A 565 -38.01 39.61 7.84
CA TYR A 565 -37.27 39.95 6.64
C TYR A 565 -38.09 39.48 5.44
N TRP A 566 -37.94 40.13 4.29
CA TRP A 566 -38.59 39.71 3.05
C TRP A 566 -38.01 38.41 2.46
N GLU A 567 -36.88 37.95 3.01
CA GLU A 567 -36.30 36.64 2.72
C GLU A 567 -37.03 35.53 3.48
N PRO A 568 -37.08 34.30 2.95
CA PRO A 568 -37.67 33.18 3.65
C PRO A 568 -37.02 32.96 5.02
N VAL A 569 -37.84 32.79 6.06
CA VAL A 569 -37.37 32.36 7.37
C VAL A 569 -37.03 30.86 7.30
N GLN A 570 -35.86 30.49 7.82
CA GLN A 570 -35.40 29.10 7.88
C GLN A 570 -35.16 28.69 9.33
N LEU A 571 -35.68 27.52 9.70
CA LEU A 571 -35.43 26.84 10.97
C LEU A 571 -34.99 25.41 10.70
N VAL A 572 -33.91 24.96 11.34
CA VAL A 572 -33.39 23.58 11.18
C VAL A 572 -33.61 22.82 12.48
N ILE A 573 -34.26 21.66 12.39
CA ILE A 573 -34.50 20.75 13.50
C ILE A 573 -33.73 19.45 13.20
N PRO A 574 -32.73 19.04 14.03
CA PRO A 574 -32.05 17.76 13.88
C PRO A 574 -33.01 16.57 14.01
N ALA A 575 -32.58 15.40 13.53
CA ALA A 575 -33.38 14.19 13.63
C ALA A 575 -33.66 13.81 15.10
N GLN A 576 -34.92 13.57 15.41
CA GLN A 576 -35.39 13.04 16.68
C GLN A 576 -36.64 12.17 16.40
N TYR A 577 -36.73 10.94 16.90
CA TYR A 577 -37.87 10.04 16.63
C TYR A 577 -39.20 10.51 17.27
N ARG A 578 -39.78 11.61 16.78
CA ARG A 578 -40.99 12.26 17.29
C ARG A 578 -41.75 12.95 16.17
N ASN A 579 -43.06 13.11 16.36
CA ASN A 579 -43.88 13.99 15.52
C ASN A 579 -44.18 15.28 16.28
N ILE A 580 -44.09 16.41 15.60
CA ILE A 580 -44.52 17.71 16.13
C ILE A 580 -45.50 18.38 15.17
N SER A 581 -46.18 19.41 15.65
CA SER A 581 -46.99 20.30 14.85
C SER A 581 -46.36 21.69 14.85
N VAL A 582 -46.33 22.33 13.69
CA VAL A 582 -45.77 23.67 13.51
C VAL A 582 -46.80 24.56 12.86
N GLN A 583 -46.93 25.76 13.39
CA GLN A 583 -47.75 26.83 12.85
C GLN A 583 -46.91 28.09 12.79
N TRP A 584 -47.18 28.99 11.86
CA TRP A 584 -46.55 30.31 11.84
C TRP A 584 -47.58 31.43 11.68
N TRP A 585 -47.23 32.63 12.16
CA TRP A 585 -48.01 33.85 11.95
C TRP A 585 -47.12 35.09 11.98
N ALA A 586 -47.63 36.19 11.43
CA ALA A 586 -47.00 37.49 11.53
C ALA A 586 -47.51 38.27 12.75
N GLU A 587 -46.61 39.03 13.36
CA GLU A 587 -46.91 39.89 14.51
C GLU A 587 -46.46 41.33 14.20
N GLY A 588 -47.37 42.29 14.37
CA GLY A 588 -47.21 43.72 14.02
C GLY A 588 -46.88 44.65 15.15
#